data_AF-A0A5R8MZB5-F1
#
_entry.id   AF-A0A5R8MZB5-F1
#
_cell.length_a   1.000
_cell.length_b   1.000
_cell.length_c   1.000
_cell.angle_alpha   90.00
_cell.angle_beta   90.00
_cell.angle_gamma   90.00
#
_symmetry.space_group_name_H-M   'P 1'
#
loop_
_entity.id
_entity.type
_entity.pdbx_description
1 polymer ?
#
loop_
_entity_poly.entity_id
_entity_poly.type
_entity_poly.pdbx_seq_one_letter_code
_entity_poly.pdbx_strand_id
1 'polypeptide(L)'
;PGGRRVRAGGPWQWPVVPADGGGETDLSVVPERGTPSDIVYLTGFHEGWYEISGDIGMRVEWDATVLPYLWMWQELGASTDHPWWGRAYTVGLEPFSSMPTDGLAAAVANGTALTLDPHETKELRLRAEVLA
;
A
#
# COMPACT_ATOMS: atom_id res chain seq x y z
N PRO A 1 -5.50 17.32 2.05
CA PRO A 1 -6.17 16.97 0.77
C PRO A 1 -7.70 16.95 0.91
N GLY A 2 -8.44 17.44 -0.09
CA GLY A 2 -9.90 17.64 -0.04
C GLY A 2 -10.77 16.39 -0.24
N GLY A 3 -10.23 15.18 -0.06
CA GLY A 3 -10.95 13.91 -0.25
C GLY A 3 -10.01 12.70 -0.35
N ARG A 4 -10.57 11.48 -0.37
CA ARG A 4 -9.84 10.23 -0.62
C ARG A 4 -10.14 9.69 -2.02
N ARG A 5 -9.35 8.73 -2.51
CA ARG A 5 -9.70 8.01 -3.76
C ARG A 5 -10.69 6.89 -3.47
N VAL A 6 -10.46 6.14 -2.38
CA VAL A 6 -11.21 4.94 -2.01
C VAL A 6 -12.16 5.24 -0.87
N ARG A 7 -13.39 4.71 -0.97
CA ARG A 7 -14.37 4.78 0.10
C ARG A 7 -13.87 4.03 1.34
N ALA A 8 -13.92 4.69 2.49
CA ALA A 8 -13.59 4.06 3.76
C ALA A 8 -14.52 2.88 4.13
N GLY A 9 -14.09 2.04 5.06
CA GLY A 9 -14.92 0.94 5.60
C GLY A 9 -14.90 -0.35 4.79
N GLY A 10 -13.79 -0.66 4.12
CA GLY A 10 -13.56 -1.98 3.52
C GLY A 10 -13.64 -3.13 4.54
N PRO A 11 -13.39 -4.38 4.13
CA PRO A 11 -12.66 -4.75 2.93
C PRO A 11 -13.46 -4.59 1.63
N TRP A 12 -12.74 -4.24 0.56
CA TRP A 12 -13.24 -4.22 -0.81
C TRP A 12 -12.43 -5.20 -1.66
N GLN A 13 -12.96 -5.62 -2.81
CA GLN A 13 -12.27 -6.54 -3.70
C GLN A 13 -11.35 -5.77 -4.65
N TRP A 14 -10.07 -6.08 -4.63
CA TRP A 14 -9.10 -5.56 -5.59
C TRP A 14 -9.39 -6.09 -7.02
N PRO A 15 -9.10 -5.34 -8.11
CA PRO A 15 -8.49 -4.00 -8.13
C PRO A 15 -9.49 -2.84 -8.17
N VAL A 16 -10.74 -3.10 -8.57
CA VAL A 16 -11.78 -2.08 -8.72
C VAL A 16 -12.61 -2.00 -7.45
N VAL A 17 -12.51 -0.87 -6.75
CA VAL A 17 -13.12 -0.66 -5.43
C VAL A 17 -14.04 0.57 -5.44
N PRO A 18 -15.00 0.67 -4.49
CA PRO A 18 -15.84 1.85 -4.39
C PRO A 18 -15.03 3.12 -4.14
N ALA A 19 -15.32 4.18 -4.91
CA ALA A 19 -14.67 5.47 -4.76
C ALA A 19 -15.34 6.34 -3.68
N ASP A 20 -14.58 7.21 -3.03
CA ASP A 20 -15.10 8.09 -1.96
C ASP A 20 -16.19 9.06 -2.47
N GLY A 21 -16.00 9.59 -3.68
CA GLY A 21 -16.96 10.47 -4.38
C GLY A 21 -18.14 9.75 -5.05
N GLY A 22 -18.29 8.43 -4.84
CA GLY A 22 -19.26 7.58 -5.54
C GLY A 22 -18.70 6.98 -6.83
N GLY A 23 -19.33 5.88 -7.28
CA GLY A 23 -18.79 5.06 -8.37
C GLY A 23 -17.65 4.16 -7.90
N GLU A 24 -16.71 3.89 -8.80
CA GLU A 24 -15.59 2.95 -8.59
C GLU A 24 -14.26 3.59 -8.99
N THR A 25 -13.16 3.10 -8.43
CA THR A 25 -11.80 3.45 -8.82
C THR A 25 -10.98 2.18 -8.98
N ASP A 26 -10.16 2.13 -10.03
CA ASP A 26 -9.21 1.05 -10.26
C ASP A 26 -7.88 1.38 -9.57
N LEU A 27 -7.47 0.51 -8.65
CA LEU A 27 -6.22 0.65 -7.91
C LEU A 27 -5.02 0.00 -8.61
N SER A 28 -5.24 -0.79 -9.67
CA SER A 28 -4.17 -1.35 -10.51
C SER A 28 -3.58 -0.33 -11.49
N VAL A 29 -4.17 0.86 -11.59
CA VAL A 29 -3.72 1.94 -12.47
C VAL A 29 -3.23 3.12 -11.62
N VAL A 30 -1.99 3.55 -11.87
CA VAL A 30 -1.46 4.80 -11.29
C VAL A 30 -2.15 5.98 -11.99
N PRO A 31 -2.90 6.81 -11.26
CA PRO A 31 -3.70 7.89 -11.85
C PRO A 31 -2.84 9.11 -12.18
N GLU A 32 -3.39 10.03 -12.96
CA GLU A 32 -2.70 11.27 -13.36
C GLU A 32 -2.36 12.19 -12.18
N ARG A 33 -1.40 13.10 -12.42
CA ARG A 33 -1.01 14.15 -11.46
C ARG A 33 -2.20 15.04 -11.10
N GLY A 34 -2.31 15.41 -9.84
CA GLY A 34 -3.41 16.20 -9.27
C GLY A 34 -4.50 15.35 -8.63
N THR A 35 -4.43 14.02 -8.76
CA THR A 35 -5.34 13.10 -8.09
C THR A 35 -5.16 13.15 -6.56
N PRO A 36 -6.23 12.99 -5.76
CA PRO A 36 -6.11 12.94 -4.30
C PRO A 36 -5.15 11.84 -3.81
N SER A 37 -4.43 12.17 -2.74
CA SER A 37 -3.59 11.22 -2.02
C SER A 37 -4.42 10.20 -1.29
N ASP A 38 -3.91 8.99 -1.16
CA ASP A 38 -4.61 7.93 -0.43
C ASP A 38 -3.64 6.90 0.14
N ILE A 39 -4.13 6.16 1.12
CA ILE A 39 -3.48 4.96 1.63
C ILE A 39 -4.50 3.86 1.81
N VAL A 40 -4.18 2.68 1.28
CA VAL A 40 -4.95 1.45 1.44
C VAL A 40 -4.03 0.30 1.81
N TYR A 41 -4.60 -0.72 2.43
CA TYR A 41 -3.90 -1.92 2.87
C TYR A 41 -4.47 -3.11 2.12
N LEU A 42 -3.67 -3.73 1.26
CA LEU A 42 -4.05 -4.97 0.59
C LEU A 42 -3.74 -6.14 1.52
N THR A 43 -4.62 -7.13 1.53
CA THR A 43 -4.55 -8.31 2.39
C THR A 43 -4.86 -9.56 1.57
N GLY A 44 -4.72 -10.75 2.19
CA GLY A 44 -5.12 -12.01 1.56
C GLY A 44 -4.10 -12.58 0.57
N PHE A 45 -2.83 -12.19 0.68
CA PHE A 45 -1.75 -12.74 -0.12
C PHE A 45 -1.48 -14.21 0.25
N HIS A 46 -1.55 -15.09 -0.75
CA HIS A 46 -1.00 -16.45 -0.64
C HIS A 46 0.49 -16.48 -1.00
N GLU A 47 0.85 -15.72 -2.03
CA GLU A 47 2.23 -15.44 -2.45
C GLU A 47 2.38 -13.92 -2.51
N GLY A 48 3.48 -13.39 -1.98
CA GLY A 48 3.72 -11.95 -1.96
C GLY A 48 4.43 -11.52 -3.23
N TRP A 49 3.73 -10.88 -4.16
CA TRP A 49 4.39 -10.19 -5.26
C TRP A 49 3.57 -9.02 -5.80
N TYR A 50 4.25 -8.07 -6.42
CA TYR A 50 3.65 -7.05 -7.28
C TYR A 50 4.58 -6.73 -8.46
N GLU A 51 3.99 -6.14 -9.49
CA GLU A 51 4.73 -5.57 -10.61
C GLU A 51 4.18 -4.18 -10.94
N ILE A 52 5.08 -3.24 -11.21
CA ILE A 52 4.74 -1.93 -11.77
C ILE A 52 5.27 -1.91 -13.19
N SER A 53 4.40 -1.61 -14.15
CA SER A 53 4.74 -1.46 -15.56
C SER A 53 4.82 0.03 -15.94
N GLY A 54 5.81 0.38 -16.76
CA GLY A 54 6.06 1.73 -17.27
C GLY A 54 7.18 1.70 -18.29
N ASP A 55 7.80 2.86 -18.59
CA ASP A 55 9.01 2.91 -19.44
C ASP A 55 10.15 2.07 -18.85
N ILE A 56 10.19 1.97 -17.52
CA ILE A 56 11.00 1.02 -16.76
C ILE A 56 10.04 0.34 -15.79
N GLY A 57 9.99 -0.99 -15.83
CA GLY A 57 9.18 -1.78 -14.90
C GLY A 57 9.97 -2.25 -13.70
N MET A 58 9.26 -2.72 -12.68
CA MET A 58 9.85 -3.34 -11.50
C MET A 58 8.94 -4.43 -10.96
N ARG A 59 9.51 -5.58 -10.65
CA ARG A 59 8.85 -6.68 -9.95
C ARG A 59 9.44 -6.84 -8.55
N VAL A 60 8.57 -6.99 -7.57
CA VAL A 60 8.95 -7.34 -6.19
C VAL A 60 8.24 -8.61 -5.78
N GLU A 61 8.99 -9.51 -5.17
CA GLU A 61 8.49 -10.75 -4.57
C GLU A 61 8.94 -10.80 -3.11
N TRP A 62 8.07 -11.26 -2.21
CA TRP A 62 8.35 -11.37 -0.78
C TRP A 62 7.63 -12.56 -0.14
N ASP A 63 8.09 -12.94 1.04
CA ASP A 63 7.43 -13.94 1.87
C ASP A 63 6.17 -13.36 2.55
N ALA A 64 5.00 -13.65 1.99
CA ALA A 64 3.71 -13.21 2.51
C ALA A 64 3.33 -13.86 3.85
N THR A 65 4.00 -14.95 4.26
CA THR A 65 3.78 -15.54 5.59
C THR A 65 4.42 -14.71 6.70
N VAL A 66 5.41 -13.87 6.36
CA VAL A 66 6.08 -12.94 7.28
C VAL A 66 5.50 -11.53 7.16
N LEU A 67 5.25 -11.06 5.93
CA LEU A 67 4.66 -9.76 5.63
C LEU A 67 3.32 -9.93 4.89
N PRO A 68 2.21 -10.19 5.60
CA PRO A 68 0.94 -10.56 4.97
C PRO A 68 0.14 -9.37 4.42
N TYR A 69 0.68 -8.15 4.51
CA TYR A 69 0.05 -6.92 4.03
C TYR A 69 0.90 -6.26 2.95
N LEU A 70 0.27 -5.53 2.06
CA LEU A 70 0.93 -4.56 1.19
C LEU A 70 0.32 -3.18 1.43
N TRP A 71 1.12 -2.24 1.93
CA TRP A 71 0.71 -0.86 2.06
C TRP A 71 0.86 -0.20 0.70
N MET A 72 -0.24 0.37 0.21
CA MET A 72 -0.22 1.20 -0.99
C MET A 72 -0.54 2.63 -0.60
N TRP A 73 0.49 3.48 -0.53
CA TRP A 73 0.33 4.92 -0.33
C TRP A 73 0.61 5.67 -1.63
N GLN A 74 -0.13 6.75 -1.84
CA GLN A 74 -0.10 7.51 -3.09
C GLN A 74 -0.06 9.00 -2.76
N GLU A 75 0.95 9.69 -3.27
CA GLU A 75 1.05 11.15 -3.25
C GLU A 75 1.18 11.66 -4.67
N LEU A 76 0.05 12.08 -5.24
CA LEU A 76 -0.09 12.28 -6.68
C LEU A 76 -0.15 13.77 -7.05
N GLY A 77 0.25 14.67 -6.15
CA GLY A 77 0.37 16.10 -6.42
C GLY A 77 -0.81 16.96 -5.96
N ALA A 78 -1.86 16.36 -5.40
CA ALA A 78 -3.00 17.10 -4.82
C ALA A 78 -2.68 17.75 -3.45
N SER A 79 -1.71 17.22 -2.71
CA SER A 79 -1.29 17.75 -1.41
C SER A 79 -0.43 19.01 -1.60
N THR A 80 -1.06 20.20 -1.54
CA THR A 80 -0.40 21.50 -1.76
C THR A 80 0.19 22.12 -0.49
N ASP A 81 0.13 21.43 0.63
CA ASP A 81 0.71 21.80 1.93
C ASP A 81 2.01 21.04 2.23
N HIS A 82 2.58 21.30 3.41
CA HIS A 82 3.74 20.54 3.89
C HIS A 82 3.40 19.04 3.95
N PRO A 83 4.33 18.13 3.55
CA PRO A 83 5.71 18.37 3.12
C PRO A 83 5.89 18.37 1.59
N TRP A 84 4.80 18.32 0.81
CA TRP A 84 4.88 18.02 -0.62
C TRP A 84 4.74 19.26 -1.50
N TRP A 85 3.97 20.27 -1.06
CA TRP A 85 3.69 21.51 -1.80
C TRP A 85 3.30 21.26 -3.27
N GLY A 86 2.52 20.20 -3.52
CA GLY A 86 2.02 19.80 -4.84
C GLY A 86 3.06 19.12 -5.75
N ARG A 87 4.29 18.89 -5.28
CA ARG A 87 5.40 18.42 -6.13
C ARG A 87 5.47 16.90 -6.26
N ALA A 88 5.07 16.16 -5.21
CA ALA A 88 5.13 14.71 -5.21
C ALA A 88 4.24 14.09 -6.31
N TYR A 89 4.74 13.04 -6.95
CA TYR A 89 3.98 12.16 -7.83
C TYR A 89 4.60 10.77 -7.70
N THR A 90 4.13 10.06 -6.68
CA THR A 90 4.77 8.85 -6.18
C THR A 90 3.69 7.88 -5.70
N VAL A 91 3.89 6.60 -6.01
CA VAL A 91 3.23 5.48 -5.35
C VAL A 91 4.27 4.68 -4.59
N GLY A 92 3.98 4.34 -3.34
CA GLY A 92 4.75 3.38 -2.57
C GLY A 92 3.98 2.09 -2.40
N LEU A 93 4.62 0.97 -2.74
CA LEU A 93 4.13 -0.39 -2.54
C LEU A 93 5.07 -1.10 -1.56
N GLU A 94 4.63 -1.22 -0.32
CA GLU A 94 5.47 -1.63 0.81
C GLU A 94 4.94 -2.93 1.42
N PRO A 95 5.62 -4.08 1.21
CA PRO A 95 5.32 -5.28 1.96
C PRO A 95 5.47 -4.99 3.46
N PHE A 96 4.44 -5.29 4.24
CA PHE A 96 4.36 -4.88 5.65
C PHE A 96 3.81 -5.99 6.53
N SER A 97 4.20 -5.96 7.80
CA SER A 97 3.85 -7.00 8.77
C SER A 97 2.51 -6.77 9.46
N SER A 98 2.00 -5.53 9.44
CA SER A 98 0.81 -5.08 10.18
C SER A 98 0.09 -3.93 9.47
N MET A 99 -1.04 -3.49 10.01
CA MET A 99 -1.78 -2.29 9.59
C MET A 99 -2.53 -1.70 10.80
N PRO A 100 -3.02 -0.44 10.78
CA PRO A 100 -2.77 0.63 9.80
C PRO A 100 -1.54 1.49 10.16
N THR A 101 -1.37 2.63 9.49
CA THR A 101 -0.35 3.67 9.76
C THR A 101 -0.44 4.34 11.12
N ASP A 102 -1.47 4.04 11.93
CA ASP A 102 -1.68 4.65 13.26
C ASP A 102 -0.67 4.17 14.32
N GLY A 103 0.28 3.31 13.93
CA GLY A 103 1.43 2.90 14.73
C GLY A 103 1.22 1.60 15.50
N LEU A 104 2.24 1.23 16.28
CA LEU A 104 2.31 -0.08 16.94
C LEU A 104 1.13 -0.34 17.89
N ALA A 105 0.67 0.67 18.64
CA ALA A 105 -0.45 0.48 19.57
C ALA A 105 -1.74 0.07 18.84
N ALA A 106 -2.02 0.65 17.66
CA ALA A 106 -3.15 0.28 16.84
C ALA A 106 -2.99 -1.13 16.23
N ALA A 107 -1.78 -1.45 15.75
CA ALA A 107 -1.45 -2.78 15.24
C ALA A 107 -1.57 -3.88 16.31
N VAL A 108 -1.24 -3.58 17.57
CA VAL A 108 -1.46 -4.49 18.70
C VAL A 108 -2.95 -4.63 18.98
N ALA A 109 -3.68 -3.52 19.06
CA ALA A 109 -5.11 -3.51 19.36
C ALA A 109 -5.96 -4.27 18.33
N ASN A 110 -5.57 -4.25 17.05
CA ASN A 110 -6.26 -4.97 15.99
C ASN A 110 -5.66 -6.36 15.69
N GLY A 111 -4.66 -6.80 16.46
CA GLY A 111 -4.08 -8.14 16.36
C GLY A 111 -3.19 -8.39 15.14
N THR A 112 -2.73 -7.34 14.46
CA THR A 112 -1.86 -7.47 13.27
C THR A 112 -0.39 -7.27 13.56
N ALA A 113 -0.02 -6.82 14.77
CA ALA A 113 1.38 -6.65 15.17
C ALA A 113 2.16 -7.97 15.09
N LEU A 114 3.26 -7.96 14.34
CA LEU A 114 4.20 -9.08 14.30
C LEU A 114 4.89 -9.25 15.65
N THR A 115 4.80 -10.46 16.21
CA THR A 115 5.45 -10.82 17.47
C THR A 115 6.74 -11.59 17.21
N LEU A 116 7.69 -11.45 18.13
CA LEU A 116 8.89 -12.27 18.22
C LEU A 116 9.03 -12.77 19.65
N ASP A 117 9.08 -14.08 19.83
CA ASP A 117 9.34 -14.70 21.12
C ASP A 117 10.82 -14.53 21.54
N PRO A 118 11.17 -14.71 22.83
CA PRO A 118 12.56 -14.68 23.27
C PRO A 118 13.43 -15.64 22.43
N HIS A 119 14.46 -15.09 21.81
CA HIS A 119 15.38 -15.81 20.91
C HIS A 119 14.75 -16.34 19.60
N GLU A 120 13.51 -15.97 19.27
CA GLU A 120 12.93 -16.30 17.97
C GLU A 120 13.67 -15.58 16.84
N THR A 121 13.84 -16.27 15.73
CA THR A 121 14.29 -15.69 14.47
C THR A 121 13.20 -15.85 13.43
N LYS A 122 12.81 -14.74 12.79
CA LYS A 122 12.01 -14.77 11.56
C LYS A 122 12.90 -14.37 10.40
N GLU A 123 12.86 -15.17 9.34
CA GLU A 123 13.60 -14.91 8.11
C GLU A 123 12.65 -14.34 7.06
N LEU A 124 13.01 -13.20 6.48
CA LEU A 124 12.31 -12.61 5.35
C LEU A 124 13.13 -12.83 4.08
N ARG A 125 12.51 -13.39 3.04
CA ARG A 125 13.05 -13.34 1.68
C ARG A 125 12.31 -12.26 0.92
N LEU A 126 13.07 -11.40 0.24
CA LEU A 126 12.56 -10.38 -0.66
C LEU A 126 13.49 -10.30 -1.88
N ARG A 127 12.89 -10.20 -3.06
CA ARG A 127 13.58 -9.98 -4.33
C ARG A 127 12.96 -8.78 -5.02
N ALA A 128 13.81 -7.93 -5.58
CA ALA A 128 13.40 -6.85 -6.47
C ALA A 128 14.16 -6.98 -7.80
N GLU A 129 13.45 -6.81 -8.90
CA GLU A 129 13.97 -6.94 -10.26
C GLU A 129 13.49 -5.75 -11.10
N VAL A 130 14.40 -5.13 -11.85
CA VAL A 130 14.06 -4.10 -12.83
C VAL A 130 13.73 -4.80 -14.15
N LEU A 131 12.58 -4.46 -14.72
CA LEU A 131 12.11 -4.95 -16.01
C LEU A 131 12.40 -3.86 -17.06
N ALA A 132 13.20 -4.18 -18.07
CA ALA A 132 13.63 -3.28 -19.12
C ALA A 132 13.23 -3.82 -20.50
#